data_AF-A0A972YHY9-F1
#
_entry.id   AF-A0A972YHY9-F1
#
_cell.length_a   1.000
_cell.length_b   1.000
_cell.length_c   1.000
_cell.angle_alpha   90.00
_cell.angle_beta   90.00
_cell.angle_gamma   90.00
#
_symmetry.space_group_name_H-M   'P 1'
#
loop_
_entity.id
_entity.type
_entity.pdbx_description
1 polymer ?
#
loop_
_entity_poly.entity_id
_entity_poly.type
_entity_poly.pdbx_seq_one_letter_code
_entity_poly.pdbx_strand_id
1 'polypeptide(L)'
;ESMPKIAARAFLSRCHWHCHFMQKLEGEPAIEFHAFNRACDDLRSGMLDTERLDAWKFGRTGYPFVDACIRSLRARGWINFRMRAMLVSFASYHLWLDWRHFKDWLACQFIDYEPGIHISQVQMQSGLTGINTLRIYNPIKQGQDHDPEGVFIRRWVPELSGVATTDIHEPWKMPELIQLESNCQLGKDYPVPIVDHKEAVRHARSRFAELRKRDAYWESAREVMKRHGSRKTSESRKRPKRPKPKQDSQTELPLNHESSN
;
A
#
# COMPACT_ATOMS: atom_id res chain seq x y z
N GLU A 1 -33.27 20.58 -1.01
CA GLU A 1 -32.78 20.14 -2.34
C GLU A 1 -32.73 18.61 -2.39
N SER A 2 -33.07 18.00 -3.53
CA SER A 2 -33.03 16.53 -3.67
C SER A 2 -31.63 16.07 -4.11
N MET A 3 -31.10 15.02 -3.49
CA MET A 3 -29.78 14.49 -3.81
C MET A 3 -29.73 13.93 -5.25
N PRO A 4 -28.71 14.27 -6.07
CA PRO A 4 -28.59 13.74 -7.42
C PRO A 4 -28.59 12.21 -7.46
N LYS A 5 -29.30 11.60 -8.43
CA LYS A 5 -29.41 10.13 -8.55
C LYS A 5 -28.06 9.40 -8.57
N ILE A 6 -27.04 10.01 -9.18
CA ILE A 6 -25.68 9.45 -9.24
C ILE A 6 -25.06 9.40 -7.84
N ALA A 7 -25.17 10.50 -7.08
CA ALA A 7 -24.67 10.57 -5.71
C ALA A 7 -25.39 9.57 -4.80
N ALA A 8 -26.72 9.45 -4.92
CA ALA A 8 -27.51 8.48 -4.18
C ALA A 8 -27.08 7.03 -4.46
N ARG A 9 -26.86 6.67 -5.73
CA ARG A 9 -26.34 5.35 -6.12
C ARG A 9 -24.94 5.09 -5.58
N ALA A 10 -24.07 6.09 -5.61
CA ALA A 10 -22.72 5.97 -5.06
C ALA A 10 -22.74 5.75 -3.55
N PHE A 11 -23.60 6.46 -2.83
CA PHE A 11 -23.81 6.28 -1.39
C PHE A 11 -24.33 4.88 -1.06
N LEU A 12 -25.41 4.43 -1.72
CA LEU A 12 -25.95 3.08 -1.53
C LEU A 12 -24.91 1.99 -1.81
N SER A 13 -24.09 2.17 -2.84
CA SER A 13 -22.96 1.27 -3.13
C SER A 13 -21.99 1.18 -1.94
N ARG A 14 -21.70 2.28 -1.25
CA ARG A 14 -20.84 2.27 -0.05
C ARG A 14 -21.49 1.55 1.13
N CYS A 15 -22.79 1.69 1.34
CA CYS A 15 -23.52 0.91 2.32
C CYS A 15 -23.45 -0.60 2.03
N HIS A 16 -23.59 -1.00 0.77
CA HIS A 16 -23.40 -2.41 0.39
C HIS A 16 -21.98 -2.91 0.63
N TRP A 17 -20.96 -2.07 0.34
CA TRP A 17 -19.57 -2.42 0.65
C TRP A 17 -19.34 -2.59 2.15
N HIS A 18 -19.95 -1.75 2.98
CA HIS A 18 -19.90 -1.89 4.44
C HIS A 18 -20.42 -3.27 4.87
N CYS A 19 -21.66 -3.61 4.53
CA CYS A 19 -22.23 -4.93 4.84
C CYS A 19 -21.37 -6.08 4.29
N HIS A 20 -20.87 -5.94 3.06
CA HIS A 20 -20.07 -6.97 2.43
C HIS A 20 -18.77 -7.25 3.19
N PHE A 21 -18.09 -6.24 3.74
CA PHE A 21 -16.87 -6.46 4.52
C PHE A 21 -17.16 -7.09 5.89
N MET A 22 -18.26 -6.70 6.54
CA MET A 22 -18.70 -7.33 7.79
C MET A 22 -18.95 -8.83 7.61
N GLN A 23 -19.70 -9.18 6.56
CA GLN A 23 -20.00 -10.58 6.22
C GLN A 23 -18.75 -11.43 5.96
N LYS A 24 -17.64 -10.84 5.50
CA LYS A 24 -16.39 -11.60 5.30
C LYS A 24 -15.80 -12.07 6.62
N LEU A 25 -15.79 -11.19 7.62
CA LEU A 25 -15.27 -11.52 8.94
C LEU A 25 -16.20 -12.49 9.67
N GLU A 26 -17.52 -12.24 9.61
CA GLU A 26 -18.52 -13.16 10.17
C GLU A 26 -18.43 -14.55 9.51
N GLY A 27 -18.26 -14.58 8.20
CA GLY A 27 -18.15 -15.82 7.43
C GLY A 27 -16.82 -16.53 7.57
N GLU A 28 -15.73 -15.86 7.93
CA GLU A 28 -14.41 -16.47 8.16
C GLU A 28 -13.62 -15.69 9.23
N PRO A 29 -13.91 -15.91 10.53
CA PRO A 29 -13.23 -15.18 11.61
C PRO A 29 -11.70 -15.34 11.63
N ALA A 30 -11.21 -16.46 11.09
CA ALA A 30 -9.78 -16.76 11.00
C ALA A 30 -8.97 -15.72 10.19
N ILE A 31 -9.61 -14.87 9.37
CA ILE A 31 -8.92 -13.76 8.68
C ILE A 31 -8.38 -12.70 9.65
N GLU A 32 -8.79 -12.72 10.92
CA GLU A 32 -8.17 -11.85 11.93
C GLU A 32 -6.70 -12.20 12.21
N PHE A 33 -6.35 -13.48 12.08
CA PHE A 33 -5.04 -14.01 12.45
C PHE A 33 -4.20 -14.47 11.23
N HIS A 34 -4.88 -14.77 10.13
CA HIS A 34 -4.26 -15.33 8.93
C HIS A 34 -4.61 -14.52 7.68
N ALA A 35 -3.74 -14.61 6.67
CA ALA A 35 -4.01 -14.07 5.36
C ALA A 35 -5.23 -14.77 4.72
N PHE A 36 -6.02 -14.02 3.97
CA PHE A 36 -7.08 -14.57 3.12
C PHE A 36 -6.51 -15.68 2.23
N ASN A 37 -5.42 -15.38 1.51
CA ASN A 37 -4.65 -16.38 0.80
C ASN A 37 -3.63 -16.98 1.75
N ARG A 38 -3.87 -18.20 2.21
CA ARG A 38 -3.05 -18.90 3.20
C ARG A 38 -1.62 -19.16 2.74
N ALA A 39 -1.37 -19.18 1.42
CA ALA A 39 -0.01 -19.25 0.91
C ALA A 39 0.82 -17.99 1.23
N CYS A 40 0.16 -16.88 1.61
CA CYS A 40 0.81 -15.64 2.02
C CYS A 40 1.09 -15.55 3.53
N ASP A 41 0.67 -16.51 4.35
CA ASP A 41 0.81 -16.43 5.82
C ASP A 41 2.27 -16.20 6.25
N ASP A 42 3.22 -16.84 5.54
CA ASP A 42 4.64 -16.74 5.85
C ASP A 42 5.40 -15.76 4.95
N LEU A 43 4.72 -14.95 4.14
CA LEU A 43 5.35 -14.05 3.17
C LEU A 43 6.34 -13.07 3.83
N ARG A 44 6.04 -12.66 5.07
CA ARG A 44 6.81 -11.68 5.86
C ARG A 44 7.18 -12.21 7.24
N SER A 45 7.33 -13.53 7.38
CA SER A 45 7.67 -14.26 8.62
C SER A 45 9.07 -13.99 9.21
N GLY A 46 9.77 -12.95 8.74
CA GLY A 46 11.08 -12.58 9.29
C GLY A 46 10.98 -11.96 10.69
N MET A 47 12.13 -11.74 11.33
CA MET A 47 12.17 -11.00 12.59
C MET A 47 11.54 -9.61 12.43
N LEU A 48 10.77 -9.20 13.44
CA LEU A 48 10.15 -7.89 13.46
C LEU A 48 11.22 -6.81 13.50
N ASP A 49 11.21 -5.96 12.48
CA ASP A 49 11.94 -4.70 12.46
C ASP A 49 11.18 -3.66 13.30
N THR A 50 11.50 -3.61 14.60
CA THR A 50 10.85 -2.71 15.56
C THR A 50 11.12 -1.25 15.24
N GLU A 51 12.32 -0.93 14.73
CA GLU A 51 12.71 0.44 14.39
C GLU A 51 11.86 0.99 13.25
N ARG A 52 11.70 0.23 12.16
CA ARG A 52 10.82 0.64 11.05
C ARG A 52 9.36 0.71 11.46
N LEU A 53 8.90 -0.24 12.28
CA LEU A 53 7.53 -0.21 12.79
C LEU A 53 7.28 1.05 13.61
N ASP A 54 8.18 1.41 14.52
CA ASP A 54 8.03 2.59 15.35
C ASP A 54 8.18 3.89 14.54
N ALA A 55 9.14 3.95 13.61
CA ALA A 55 9.24 5.09 12.69
C ALA A 55 7.92 5.33 11.94
N TRP A 56 7.27 4.27 11.47
CA TRP A 56 5.95 4.36 10.83
C TRP A 56 4.84 4.75 11.81
N LYS A 57 4.76 4.13 12.99
CA LYS A 57 3.74 4.46 14.01
C LYS A 57 3.82 5.92 14.46
N PHE A 58 5.01 6.49 14.53
CA PHE A 58 5.20 7.87 15.01
C PHE A 58 5.26 8.92 13.89
N GLY A 59 5.22 8.51 12.61
CA GLY A 59 5.31 9.43 11.49
C GLY A 59 6.70 10.09 11.40
N ARG A 60 7.74 9.24 11.44
CA ARG A 60 9.16 9.59 11.34
C ARG A 60 9.85 8.77 10.24
N THR A 61 9.14 8.54 9.14
CA THR A 61 9.62 7.70 8.03
C THR A 61 10.53 8.47 7.07
N GLY A 62 10.52 9.80 7.14
CA GLY A 62 11.21 10.66 6.19
C GLY A 62 10.42 10.87 4.90
N TYR A 63 9.20 10.33 4.80
CA TYR A 63 8.27 10.56 3.69
C TYR A 63 7.15 11.54 4.13
N PRO A 64 7.22 12.83 3.75
CA PRO A 64 6.41 13.90 4.35
C PRO A 64 4.91 13.63 4.35
N PHE A 65 4.37 13.15 3.22
CA PHE A 65 2.94 12.89 3.11
C PHE A 65 2.50 11.67 3.94
N VAL A 66 3.34 10.66 4.09
CA VAL A 66 3.09 9.49 4.96
C VAL A 66 3.11 9.93 6.42
N ASP A 67 4.13 10.69 6.81
CA ASP A 67 4.32 11.18 8.16
C ASP A 67 3.18 12.13 8.56
N ALA A 68 2.78 13.04 7.68
CA ALA A 68 1.62 13.90 7.86
C ALA A 68 0.33 13.10 8.06
N CYS A 69 0.10 12.04 7.27
CA CYS A 69 -1.06 11.17 7.41
C CYS A 69 -1.09 10.45 8.76
N ILE A 70 0.03 9.90 9.22
CA ILE A 70 0.12 9.24 10.53
C ILE A 70 -0.12 10.24 11.66
N ARG A 71 0.54 11.40 11.63
CA ARG A 71 0.41 12.43 12.68
C ARG A 71 -1.02 12.98 12.73
N SER A 72 -1.63 13.24 11.56
CA SER A 72 -3.03 13.62 11.45
C SER A 72 -3.97 12.57 12.04
N LEU A 73 -3.73 11.31 11.70
CA LEU A 73 -4.53 10.20 12.17
C LEU A 73 -4.45 10.06 13.69
N ARG A 74 -3.25 10.09 14.27
CA ARG A 74 -3.06 10.02 15.73
C ARG A 74 -3.73 11.17 16.47
N ALA A 75 -3.73 12.37 15.89
CA ALA A 75 -4.29 13.55 16.53
C ALA A 75 -5.81 13.68 16.38
N ARG A 76 -6.41 13.22 15.27
CA ARG A 76 -7.85 13.41 14.98
C ARG A 76 -8.66 12.13 14.92
N GLY A 77 -8.00 10.99 14.85
CA GLY A 77 -8.63 9.70 14.74
C GLY A 77 -9.27 9.38 13.39
N TRP A 78 -9.07 10.22 12.36
CA TRP A 78 -9.68 10.03 11.05
C TRP A 78 -8.81 10.56 9.90
N ILE A 79 -8.74 9.77 8.83
CA ILE A 79 -8.21 10.14 7.51
C ILE A 79 -9.05 9.45 6.42
N ASN A 80 -9.03 10.00 5.20
CA ASN A 80 -9.81 9.44 4.10
C ASN A 80 -9.27 8.07 3.63
N PHE A 81 -10.09 7.32 2.89
CA PHE A 81 -9.78 5.97 2.44
C PHE A 81 -8.45 5.85 1.67
N ARG A 82 -8.09 6.83 0.83
CA ARG A 82 -6.86 6.77 0.05
C ARG A 82 -5.63 6.90 0.92
N MET A 83 -5.67 7.79 1.91
CA MET A 83 -4.62 7.92 2.91
C MET A 83 -4.48 6.62 3.72
N ARG A 84 -5.59 6.01 4.18
CA ARG A 84 -5.55 4.71 4.88
C ARG A 84 -4.88 3.63 4.03
N ALA A 85 -5.28 3.52 2.77
CA ALA A 85 -4.73 2.54 1.86
C ALA A 85 -3.23 2.75 1.59
N MET A 86 -2.80 4.01 1.46
CA MET A 86 -1.39 4.38 1.33
C MET A 86 -0.59 3.98 2.56
N LEU A 87 -1.08 4.25 3.77
CA LEU A 87 -0.39 3.91 5.02
C LEU A 87 -0.13 2.40 5.14
N VAL A 88 -1.15 1.58 4.87
CA VAL A 88 -1.02 0.11 4.88
C VAL A 88 -0.08 -0.36 3.78
N SER A 89 -0.20 0.20 2.57
CA SER A 89 0.70 -0.10 1.45
C SER A 89 2.15 0.21 1.81
N PHE A 90 2.42 1.37 2.40
CA PHE A 90 3.76 1.78 2.77
C PHE A 90 4.37 0.82 3.81
N ALA A 91 3.64 0.50 4.88
CA ALA A 91 4.09 -0.49 5.86
C ALA A 91 4.37 -1.86 5.21
N SER A 92 3.50 -2.31 4.30
CA SER A 92 3.55 -3.66 3.71
C SER A 92 4.57 -3.85 2.58
N TYR A 93 4.86 -2.80 1.81
CA TYR A 93 5.71 -2.89 0.62
C TYR A 93 7.00 -2.10 0.77
N HIS A 94 6.95 -0.91 1.38
CA HIS A 94 8.15 -0.08 1.55
C HIS A 94 8.97 -0.55 2.74
N LEU A 95 8.31 -0.80 3.88
CA LEU A 95 8.98 -1.27 5.09
C LEU A 95 9.04 -2.78 5.20
N TRP A 96 8.28 -3.48 4.35
CA TRP A 96 8.16 -4.93 4.32
C TRP A 96 7.70 -5.55 5.66
N LEU A 97 6.89 -4.81 6.42
CA LEU A 97 6.36 -5.24 7.71
C LEU A 97 5.21 -6.22 7.55
N ASP A 98 5.13 -7.19 8.45
CA ASP A 98 3.96 -8.05 8.56
C ASP A 98 2.75 -7.25 9.07
N TRP A 99 1.61 -7.45 8.42
CA TRP A 99 0.34 -6.81 8.76
C TRP A 99 -0.10 -7.07 10.20
N ARG A 100 0.23 -8.25 10.74
CA ARG A 100 -0.09 -8.63 12.13
C ARG A 100 0.58 -7.71 13.14
N HIS A 101 1.72 -7.10 12.80
CA HIS A 101 2.45 -6.22 13.72
C HIS A 101 1.91 -4.79 13.77
N PHE A 102 1.16 -4.36 12.74
CA PHE A 102 0.64 -2.99 12.67
C PHE A 102 -0.88 -2.89 12.65
N LYS A 103 -1.63 -3.98 12.35
CA LYS A 103 -3.09 -3.93 12.22
C LYS A 103 -3.76 -3.42 13.50
N ASP A 104 -3.33 -3.89 14.67
CA ASP A 104 -4.00 -3.61 15.94
C ASP A 104 -3.65 -2.19 16.41
N TRP A 105 -2.40 -1.79 16.28
CA TRP A 105 -2.01 -0.40 16.54
C TRP A 105 -2.80 0.57 15.65
N LEU A 106 -2.92 0.26 14.35
CA LEU A 106 -3.64 1.11 13.41
C LEU A 106 -5.15 1.15 13.71
N ALA A 107 -5.74 0.03 14.14
CA ALA A 107 -7.13 -0.05 14.60
C ALA A 107 -7.39 0.95 15.74
N CYS A 108 -6.49 1.00 16.73
CA CYS A 108 -6.59 1.91 17.86
C CYS A 108 -6.49 3.40 17.48
N GLN A 109 -6.11 3.74 16.24
CA GLN A 109 -6.05 5.12 15.79
C GLN A 109 -7.35 5.61 15.15
N PHE A 110 -8.35 4.75 14.91
CA PHE A 110 -9.56 5.15 14.19
C PHE A 110 -10.77 5.31 15.13
N ILE A 111 -11.44 6.46 15.05
CA ILE A 111 -12.74 6.68 15.74
C ILE A 111 -13.89 5.91 15.08
N ASP A 112 -13.73 5.60 13.79
CA ASP A 112 -14.69 4.85 12.98
C ASP A 112 -14.22 3.40 12.76
N TYR A 113 -13.46 2.87 13.72
CA TYR A 113 -12.97 1.50 13.66
C TYR A 113 -14.12 0.51 13.56
N GLU A 114 -14.04 -0.34 12.54
CA GLU A 114 -14.96 -1.45 12.32
C GLU A 114 -14.13 -2.68 11.91
N PRO A 115 -14.05 -3.76 12.72
CA PRO A 115 -13.15 -4.89 12.49
C PRO A 115 -13.30 -5.53 11.11
N GLY A 116 -14.54 -5.75 10.64
CA GLY A 116 -14.79 -6.40 9.35
C GLY A 116 -14.23 -5.62 8.17
N ILE A 117 -14.35 -4.28 8.21
CA ILE A 117 -13.76 -3.38 7.22
C ILE A 117 -12.25 -3.31 7.41
N HIS A 118 -11.78 -3.05 8.63
CA HIS A 118 -10.38 -2.78 8.93
C HIS A 118 -9.49 -3.95 8.55
N ILE A 119 -9.78 -5.16 9.04
CA ILE A 119 -8.99 -6.37 8.78
C ILE A 119 -8.97 -6.66 7.28
N SER A 120 -10.14 -6.59 6.63
CA SER A 120 -10.25 -6.81 5.19
C SER A 120 -9.42 -5.82 4.38
N GLN A 121 -9.47 -4.54 4.73
CA GLN A 121 -8.72 -3.49 4.04
C GLN A 121 -7.22 -3.62 4.29
N VAL A 122 -6.80 -3.86 5.52
CA VAL A 122 -5.38 -4.09 5.86
C VAL A 122 -4.83 -5.21 4.97
N GLN A 123 -5.51 -6.36 4.92
CA GLN A 123 -5.05 -7.48 4.12
C GLN A 123 -5.08 -7.21 2.61
N MET A 124 -6.13 -6.57 2.11
CA MET A 124 -6.25 -6.21 0.70
C MET A 124 -5.14 -5.28 0.24
N GLN A 125 -4.83 -4.24 1.01
CA GLN A 125 -3.75 -3.31 0.65
C GLN A 125 -2.37 -3.92 0.89
N SER A 126 -2.25 -4.91 1.78
CA SER A 126 -1.02 -5.69 2.02
C SER A 126 -0.74 -6.77 0.95
N GLY A 127 -1.68 -6.99 0.02
CA GLY A 127 -1.54 -7.94 -1.08
C GLY A 127 -1.87 -9.39 -0.72
N LEU A 128 -2.59 -9.62 0.37
CA LEU A 128 -2.75 -10.93 1.02
C LEU A 128 -3.98 -11.73 0.55
N THR A 129 -4.78 -11.20 -0.37
CA THR A 129 -6.00 -11.86 -0.86
C THR A 129 -5.79 -12.77 -2.05
N GLY A 130 -4.75 -12.50 -2.85
CA GLY A 130 -4.47 -13.22 -4.10
C GLY A 130 -5.43 -12.92 -5.28
N ILE A 131 -6.58 -12.28 -5.03
CA ILE A 131 -7.60 -11.97 -6.04
C ILE A 131 -7.56 -10.51 -6.52
N ASN A 132 -6.86 -9.64 -5.79
CA ASN A 132 -6.70 -8.23 -6.14
C ASN A 132 -5.31 -7.98 -6.76
N THR A 133 -5.24 -7.02 -7.69
CA THR A 133 -3.96 -6.48 -8.14
C THR A 133 -3.20 -5.87 -6.97
N LEU A 134 -1.88 -6.07 -6.91
CA LEU A 134 -1.03 -5.40 -5.93
C LEU A 134 -1.11 -3.88 -6.15
N ARG A 135 -1.47 -3.16 -5.11
CA ARG A 135 -1.55 -1.69 -5.11
C ARG A 135 -0.42 -1.14 -4.28
N ILE A 136 0.74 -1.02 -4.92
CA ILE A 136 1.92 -0.39 -4.30
C ILE A 136 1.83 1.10 -4.60
N TYR A 137 1.47 1.90 -3.60
CA TYR A 137 1.34 3.35 -3.75
C TYR A 137 2.72 4.00 -3.81
N ASN A 138 2.89 5.00 -4.69
CA ASN A 138 4.07 5.88 -4.63
C ASN A 138 3.74 7.05 -3.67
N PRO A 139 4.34 7.10 -2.46
CA PRO A 139 3.99 8.10 -1.45
C PRO A 139 4.29 9.54 -1.90
N ILE A 140 5.33 9.74 -2.72
CA ILE A 140 5.71 11.04 -3.26
C ILE A 140 4.62 11.52 -4.23
N LYS A 141 4.26 10.67 -5.19
CA LYS A 141 3.20 10.98 -6.15
C LYS A 141 1.85 11.21 -5.47
N GLN A 142 1.53 10.44 -4.42
CA GLN A 142 0.31 10.67 -3.64
C GLN A 142 0.30 12.03 -2.96
N GLY A 143 1.46 12.49 -2.44
CA GLY A 143 1.61 13.85 -1.93
C GLY A 143 1.37 14.88 -3.02
N GLN A 144 2.08 14.78 -4.14
CA GLN A 144 1.97 15.74 -5.26
C GLN A 144 0.55 15.83 -5.82
N ASP A 145 -0.14 14.70 -6.00
CA ASP A 145 -1.48 14.65 -6.59
C ASP A 145 -2.59 15.15 -5.62
N HIS A 146 -2.36 15.12 -4.29
CA HIS A 146 -3.41 15.36 -3.28
C HIS A 146 -3.11 16.49 -2.28
N ASP A 147 -1.88 16.98 -2.26
CA ASP A 147 -1.43 18.12 -1.48
C ASP A 147 -0.37 18.90 -2.28
N PRO A 148 -0.68 19.38 -3.51
CA PRO A 148 0.32 19.94 -4.43
C PRO A 148 1.09 21.14 -3.84
N GLU A 149 0.45 21.90 -2.95
CA GLU A 149 1.06 23.06 -2.28
C GLU A 149 1.72 22.71 -0.92
N GLY A 150 1.68 21.43 -0.52
CA GLY A 150 2.23 20.97 0.75
C GLY A 150 1.53 21.49 2.00
N VAL A 151 0.32 22.05 1.89
CA VAL A 151 -0.42 22.67 3.01
C VAL A 151 -0.73 21.65 4.09
N PHE A 152 -1.14 20.44 3.69
CA PHE A 152 -1.41 19.36 4.64
C PHE A 152 -0.12 18.87 5.31
N ILE A 153 0.97 18.73 4.55
CA ILE A 153 2.28 18.36 5.09
C ILE A 153 2.74 19.37 6.13
N ARG A 154 2.78 20.67 5.81
CA ARG A 154 3.24 21.73 6.75
C ARG A 154 2.42 21.77 8.04
N ARG A 155 1.12 21.51 7.94
CA ARG A 155 0.23 21.50 9.10
C ARG A 155 0.57 20.37 10.09
N TRP A 156 0.97 19.22 9.57
CA TRP A 156 1.14 18.00 10.38
C TRP A 156 2.60 17.62 10.63
N VAL A 157 3.51 18.17 9.84
CA VAL A 157 4.96 18.03 9.95
C VAL A 157 5.52 19.46 10.07
N PRO A 158 5.34 20.11 11.24
CA PRO A 158 5.68 21.53 11.42
C PRO A 158 7.16 21.81 11.20
N GLU A 159 8.05 20.83 11.41
CA GLU A 159 9.47 20.96 11.08
C GLU A 159 9.73 21.21 9.58
N LEU A 160 8.80 20.86 8.70
CA LEU A 160 8.86 21.17 7.26
C LEU A 160 8.14 22.47 6.88
N SER A 161 7.68 23.28 7.85
CA SER A 161 6.85 24.47 7.55
C SER A 161 7.56 25.49 6.67
N GLY A 162 8.89 25.61 6.78
CA GLY A 162 9.72 26.54 6.01
C GLY A 162 10.24 26.03 4.66
N VAL A 163 10.07 24.74 4.34
CA VAL A 163 10.57 24.12 3.10
C VAL A 163 9.81 24.65 1.89
N ALA A 164 10.41 24.90 0.73
CA ALA A 164 9.64 25.39 -0.44
C ALA A 164 8.66 24.32 -0.98
N THR A 165 7.59 24.74 -1.68
CA THR A 165 6.62 23.80 -2.31
C THR A 165 7.29 22.86 -3.32
N THR A 166 8.34 23.33 -4.00
CA THR A 166 9.14 22.53 -4.94
C THR A 166 9.78 21.31 -4.29
N ASP A 167 10.10 21.39 -3.00
CA ASP A 167 10.88 20.40 -2.28
C ASP A 167 10.07 19.66 -1.21
N ILE A 168 8.86 20.15 -0.86
CA ILE A 168 8.06 19.65 0.28
C ILE A 168 7.72 18.15 0.22
N HIS A 169 7.67 17.57 -0.98
CA HIS A 169 7.38 16.15 -1.18
C HIS A 169 8.63 15.26 -1.21
N GLU A 170 9.80 15.85 -1.44
CA GLU A 170 11.09 15.16 -1.51
C GLU A 170 12.20 15.99 -0.84
N PRO A 171 12.06 16.36 0.45
CA PRO A 171 12.98 17.30 1.10
C PRO A 171 14.42 16.77 1.13
N TRP A 172 14.63 15.45 1.09
CA TRP A 172 15.96 14.82 0.97
C TRP A 172 16.74 15.12 -0.31
N LYS A 173 16.13 15.81 -1.28
CA LYS A 173 16.83 16.35 -2.45
C LYS A 173 17.32 17.79 -2.25
N MET A 174 16.95 18.46 -1.15
CA MET A 174 17.36 19.82 -0.87
C MET A 174 18.89 19.90 -0.66
N PRO A 175 19.58 20.81 -1.36
CA PRO A 175 20.96 21.16 -1.05
C PRO A 175 21.08 21.67 0.40
N GLU A 176 22.28 21.54 0.97
CA GLU A 176 22.56 21.97 2.35
C GLU A 176 22.21 23.44 2.61
N LEU A 177 22.49 24.32 1.64
CA LEU A 177 22.12 25.74 1.72
C LEU A 177 20.61 25.95 1.89
N ILE A 178 19.78 25.20 1.13
CA ILE A 178 18.32 25.29 1.21
C ILE A 178 17.79 24.72 2.53
N GLN A 179 18.43 23.69 3.07
CA GLN A 179 18.09 23.15 4.40
C GLN A 179 18.32 24.19 5.50
N LEU A 180 19.40 24.96 5.42
CA LEU A 180 19.68 26.06 6.34
C LEU A 180 18.67 27.20 6.19
N GLU A 181 18.39 27.65 4.97
CA GLU A 181 17.42 28.73 4.70
C GLU A 181 15.99 28.38 5.14
N SER A 182 15.60 27.11 5.00
CA SER A 182 14.29 26.61 5.42
C SER A 182 14.19 26.28 6.91
N ASN A 183 15.29 26.44 7.68
CA ASN A 183 15.41 26.03 9.07
C ASN A 183 15.02 24.56 9.32
N CYS A 184 15.37 23.67 8.39
CA CYS A 184 15.09 22.24 8.48
C CYS A 184 16.30 21.43 8.01
N GLN A 185 17.12 20.97 8.96
CA GLN A 185 18.25 20.08 8.70
C GLN A 185 17.80 18.62 8.71
N LEU A 186 18.03 17.91 7.62
CA LEU A 186 17.65 16.51 7.51
C LEU A 186 18.55 15.60 8.33
N GLY A 187 17.95 14.59 8.95
CA GLY A 187 18.60 13.72 9.93
C GLY A 187 18.65 14.30 11.34
N LYS A 188 18.34 15.60 11.52
CA LYS A 188 18.27 16.27 12.82
C LYS A 188 16.84 16.75 13.14
N ASP A 189 16.32 17.66 12.32
CA ASP A 189 14.99 18.26 12.53
C ASP A 189 13.89 17.39 11.90
N TYR A 190 14.16 16.82 10.72
CA TYR A 190 13.29 15.88 10.03
C TYR A 190 14.08 14.66 9.54
N PRO A 191 13.62 13.41 9.73
CA PRO A 191 14.38 12.23 9.36
C PRO A 191 14.62 12.11 7.85
N VAL A 192 15.76 11.55 7.47
CA VAL A 192 15.99 11.09 6.10
C VAL A 192 15.09 9.87 5.79
N PRO A 193 14.74 9.61 4.52
CA PRO A 193 13.95 8.44 4.15
C PRO A 193 14.53 7.15 4.70
N ILE A 194 13.74 6.42 5.51
CA ILE A 194 14.18 5.17 6.15
C ILE A 194 14.39 4.01 5.17
N VAL A 195 13.88 4.14 3.94
CA VAL A 195 14.06 3.20 2.83
C VAL A 195 14.05 3.96 1.51
N ASP A 196 14.79 3.48 0.51
CA ASP A 196 14.68 3.97 -0.87
C ASP A 196 13.40 3.43 -1.53
N HIS A 197 12.66 4.32 -2.20
CA HIS A 197 11.38 3.97 -2.82
C HIS A 197 11.54 2.92 -3.93
N LYS A 198 12.51 3.06 -4.82
CA LYS A 198 12.66 2.19 -5.99
C LYS A 198 13.08 0.79 -5.54
N GLU A 199 14.04 0.72 -4.63
CA GLU A 199 14.57 -0.53 -4.09
C GLU A 199 13.49 -1.29 -3.31
N ALA A 200 12.72 -0.61 -2.47
CA ALA A 200 11.67 -1.26 -1.71
C ALA A 200 10.55 -1.81 -2.61
N VAL A 201 10.14 -1.06 -3.63
CA VAL A 201 9.15 -1.54 -4.62
C VAL A 201 9.68 -2.71 -5.43
N ARG A 202 10.96 -2.67 -5.85
CA ARG A 202 11.63 -3.76 -6.57
C ARG A 202 11.66 -5.04 -5.73
N HIS A 203 12.07 -4.93 -4.47
CA HIS A 203 12.08 -6.02 -3.51
C HIS A 203 10.68 -6.62 -3.36
N ALA A 204 9.66 -5.81 -3.05
CA ALA A 204 8.30 -6.27 -2.87
C ALA A 204 7.76 -7.03 -4.10
N ARG A 205 7.97 -6.49 -5.31
CA ARG A 205 7.56 -7.14 -6.55
C ARG A 205 8.25 -8.49 -6.75
N SER A 206 9.54 -8.59 -6.43
CA SER A 206 10.29 -9.85 -6.55
C SER A 206 9.71 -10.94 -5.64
N ARG A 207 9.44 -10.62 -4.37
CA ARG A 207 8.87 -11.57 -3.40
C ARG A 207 7.49 -12.08 -3.81
N PHE A 208 6.63 -11.20 -4.31
CA PHE A 208 5.33 -11.63 -4.85
C PHE A 208 5.46 -12.42 -6.17
N ALA A 209 6.46 -12.14 -7.00
CA ALA A 209 6.71 -12.91 -8.21
C ALA A 209 7.14 -14.34 -7.87
N GLU A 210 8.01 -14.52 -6.88
CA GLU A 210 8.39 -15.84 -6.34
C GLU A 210 7.18 -16.58 -5.77
N LEU A 211 6.36 -15.90 -4.97
CA LEU A 211 5.18 -16.50 -4.37
C LEU A 211 4.19 -17.03 -5.42
N ARG A 212 3.98 -16.28 -6.51
CA ARG A 212 3.09 -16.65 -7.62
C ARG A 212 3.58 -17.81 -8.47
N LYS A 213 4.83 -18.27 -8.31
CA LYS A 213 5.32 -19.49 -8.96
C LYS A 213 4.76 -20.75 -8.30
N ARG A 214 4.30 -20.66 -7.04
CA ARG A 214 3.78 -21.80 -6.27
C ARG A 214 2.32 -22.06 -6.64
N ASP A 215 1.96 -23.31 -6.89
CA ASP A 215 0.57 -23.66 -7.24
C ASP A 215 -0.40 -23.46 -6.06
N ALA A 216 0.07 -23.69 -4.83
CA ALA A 216 -0.67 -23.43 -3.58
C ALA A 216 -1.20 -21.99 -3.48
N TYR A 217 -0.47 -20.99 -4.02
CA TYR A 217 -0.93 -19.60 -4.05
C TYR A 217 -2.19 -19.44 -4.90
N TRP A 218 -2.24 -20.08 -6.07
CA TRP A 218 -3.37 -19.99 -6.99
C TRP A 218 -4.56 -20.83 -6.54
N GLU A 219 -4.31 -21.96 -5.88
CA GLU A 219 -5.35 -22.77 -5.23
C GLU A 219 -6.05 -21.98 -4.13
N SER A 220 -5.28 -21.42 -3.19
CA SER A 220 -5.84 -20.61 -2.12
C SER A 220 -6.53 -19.34 -2.64
N ALA A 221 -5.98 -18.67 -3.65
CA ALA A 221 -6.64 -17.52 -4.29
C ALA A 221 -8.00 -17.88 -4.93
N ARG A 222 -8.15 -19.08 -5.50
CA ARG A 222 -9.45 -19.56 -6.03
C ARG A 222 -10.47 -19.74 -4.92
N GLU A 223 -10.06 -20.29 -3.78
CA GLU A 223 -10.96 -20.45 -2.62
C GLU A 223 -11.38 -19.09 -2.05
N VAL A 224 -10.44 -18.13 -1.93
CA VAL A 224 -10.75 -16.76 -1.54
C VAL A 224 -11.77 -16.14 -2.51
N MET A 225 -11.60 -16.31 -3.82
CA MET A 225 -12.56 -15.80 -4.81
C MET A 225 -13.94 -16.45 -4.66
N LYS A 226 -14.00 -17.76 -4.42
CA LYS A 226 -15.26 -18.51 -4.26
C LYS A 226 -16.02 -18.03 -3.02
N ARG A 227 -15.32 -17.83 -1.90
CA ARG A 227 -15.92 -17.47 -0.61
C ARG A 227 -16.23 -15.98 -0.51
N HIS A 228 -15.27 -15.12 -0.86
CA HIS A 228 -15.29 -13.68 -0.57
C HIS A 228 -15.38 -12.79 -1.80
N GLY A 229 -15.38 -13.38 -2.99
CA GLY A 229 -15.53 -12.65 -4.24
C GLY A 229 -16.93 -12.04 -4.40
N SER A 230 -17.00 -10.88 -5.05
CA SER A 230 -18.30 -10.30 -5.42
C SER A 230 -19.02 -11.24 -6.39
N ARG A 231 -20.26 -11.60 -6.07
CA ARG A 231 -21.15 -12.42 -6.92
C ARG A 231 -21.83 -11.62 -8.02
N LYS A 232 -21.54 -10.32 -8.14
CA LYS A 232 -22.06 -9.50 -9.23
C LYS A 232 -21.51 -10.07 -10.53
N THR A 233 -22.37 -10.71 -11.30
CA THR A 233 -22.07 -11.24 -12.63
C THR A 233 -21.55 -10.09 -13.48
N SER A 234 -20.25 -10.09 -13.70
CA SER A 234 -19.65 -9.34 -14.79
C SER A 234 -19.32 -10.41 -15.82
N GLU A 235 -20.05 -10.41 -16.92
CA GLU A 235 -19.79 -11.28 -18.08
C GLU A 235 -18.33 -11.16 -18.60
N SER A 236 -17.55 -10.18 -18.12
CA SER A 236 -16.22 -9.84 -18.62
C SER A 236 -15.04 -10.01 -17.64
N ARG A 237 -15.25 -10.42 -16.38
CA ARG A 237 -14.11 -10.61 -15.46
C ARG A 237 -13.41 -11.94 -15.67
N LYS A 238 -12.36 -11.92 -16.50
CA LYS A 238 -11.40 -13.04 -16.65
C LYS A 238 -10.91 -13.49 -15.27
N ARG A 239 -11.05 -14.79 -14.99
CA ARG A 239 -10.54 -15.45 -13.78
C ARG A 239 -9.04 -15.12 -13.59
N PRO A 240 -8.53 -15.00 -12.35
CA PRO A 240 -7.09 -14.89 -12.12
C PRO A 240 -6.39 -16.08 -12.78
N LYS A 241 -5.52 -15.81 -13.76
CA LYS A 241 -4.76 -16.83 -14.50
C LYS A 241 -3.28 -16.70 -14.16
N ARG A 242 -2.61 -17.84 -14.02
CA ARG A 242 -1.14 -17.93 -13.99
C ARG A 242 -0.57 -17.22 -15.23
N PRO A 243 0.42 -16.32 -15.10
CA PRO A 243 1.15 -15.81 -16.26
C PRO A 243 1.74 -17.01 -17.02
N LYS A 244 1.53 -17.06 -18.35
CA LYS A 244 2.18 -18.10 -19.17
C LYS A 244 3.70 -17.98 -19.00
N PRO A 245 4.45 -19.09 -18.89
CA PRO A 245 5.91 -19.03 -18.98
C PRO A 245 6.29 -18.31 -20.26
N LYS A 246 7.24 -17.36 -20.19
CA LYS A 246 7.88 -16.88 -21.42
C LYS A 246 8.59 -18.08 -22.02
N GLN A 247 8.17 -18.50 -23.21
CA GLN A 247 9.04 -19.30 -24.06
C GLN A 247 10.20 -18.39 -24.41
N ASP A 248 11.41 -18.75 -23.96
CA ASP A 248 12.63 -18.21 -24.55
C ASP A 248 12.70 -18.72 -25.99
N SER A 249 12.05 -18.02 -26.91
CA SER A 249 12.38 -18.15 -28.32
C SER A 249 13.66 -17.35 -28.52
N GLN A 250 14.77 -18.05 -28.30
CA GLN A 250 16.10 -17.76 -28.82
C GLN A 250 15.94 -17.36 -30.30
N THR A 251 15.98 -16.05 -30.57
CA THR A 251 16.23 -15.57 -31.93
C THR A 251 17.70 -15.85 -32.23
N GLU A 252 17.96 -17.04 -32.79
CA GLU A 252 19.15 -17.25 -33.60
C GLU A 252 19.09 -16.28 -34.79
N LEU A 253 20.08 -15.39 -34.87
CA LEU A 253 20.43 -14.69 -36.10
C LEU A 253 21.49 -15.54 -36.81
N PRO A 254 21.19 -16.21 -37.93
CA PRO A 254 22.23 -16.77 -38.77
C PRO A 254 22.80 -15.62 -39.61
N LEU A 255 23.97 -15.11 -39.21
CA LEU A 255 24.77 -14.28 -40.10
C LEU A 255 25.62 -15.21 -40.97
N ASN A 256 25.18 -15.37 -42.22
CA ASN A 256 25.95 -16.00 -43.28
C ASN A 256 27.31 -15.32 -43.42
N HIS A 257 28.38 -16.08 -43.23
CA HIS A 257 29.68 -15.82 -43.84
C HIS A 257 30.13 -17.09 -44.54
N GLU A 258 29.80 -17.22 -45.83
CA GLU A 258 30.66 -17.90 -46.78
C GLU A 258 30.71 -17.08 -48.06
N SER A 259 31.93 -16.65 -48.38
CA SER A 259 32.36 -16.07 -49.64
C SER A 259 32.45 -17.18 -50.71
N SER A 260 32.36 -16.76 -51.97
CA SER A 260 32.84 -17.45 -53.18
C SER A 260 31.89 -18.47 -53.82
N ASN A 261 31.12 -18.08 -54.83
CA ASN A 261 31.48 -18.00 -56.26
C ASN A 261 30.24 -17.60 -57.09
#